data_AF-A0A9D1VQN5-F1
#
_entry.id   AF-A0A9D1VQN5-F1
#
_cell.length_a   1.000
_cell.length_b   1.000
_cell.length_c   1.000
_cell.angle_alpha   90.00
_cell.angle_beta   90.00
_cell.angle_gamma   90.00
#
_symmetry.space_group_name_H-M   'P 1'
#
loop_
_entity.id
_entity.type
_entity.pdbx_description
1 polymer ?
#
loop_
_entity_poly.entity_id
_entity_poly.type
_entity_poly.pdbx_seq_one_letter_code
_entity_poly.pdbx_strand_id
1 'polypeptide(L)'
;MNREAQIKSIAEDSRLSINGRVEAILSVREEVDADTDEYYKLGCTVFETIRALLLGDNYEECRRDDLLMCDCLLAEAYWHTSRSWLIAPLAQELYAMLAGSLTTDPGKLSIYSQVLGRVCYCLRGTGHPRLMMKLLAIRLGYEKALPEPDPENLEDIAGDLYRLALLTDCNTWLGTVEADVVAILGAEKMKAIEKAPQMGHLKADPVEYTEQWENIIDKVEAEVGEELAGEPVCMGFCFKYWSVKERVLHKYGIDWRSPMLMNPGVTFD
;
A
#
# COMPACT_ATOMS: atom_id res chain seq x y z
N MET A 1 8.21 -4.33 31.69
CA MET A 1 6.93 -4.82 31.14
C MET A 1 7.17 -5.10 29.66
N ASN A 2 6.64 -6.17 29.06
CA ASN A 2 6.67 -6.29 27.60
C ASN A 2 5.95 -5.05 27.02
N ARG A 3 6.56 -4.32 26.07
CA ARG A 3 5.99 -3.09 25.48
C ARG A 3 4.59 -3.33 24.92
N GLU A 4 4.32 -4.51 24.36
CA GLU A 4 2.99 -4.90 23.89
C GLU A 4 1.97 -4.97 25.04
N ALA A 5 2.36 -5.50 26.19
CA ALA A 5 1.50 -5.56 27.37
C ALA A 5 1.24 -4.17 27.95
N GLN A 6 2.22 -3.26 27.87
CA GLN A 6 2.05 -1.86 28.24
C GLN A 6 1.05 -1.16 27.32
N ILE A 7 1.19 -1.31 25.99
CA ILE A 7 0.25 -0.76 24.99
C ILE A 7 -1.17 -1.24 25.27
N LYS A 8 -1.35 -2.55 25.50
CA LYS A 8 -2.65 -3.12 25.83
C LYS A 8 -3.25 -2.50 27.10
N SER A 9 -2.44 -2.37 28.16
CA SER A 9 -2.88 -1.76 29.41
C SER A 9 -3.30 -0.29 29.24
N ILE A 10 -2.64 0.46 28.36
CA ILE A 10 -3.00 1.86 28.06
C ILE A 10 -4.31 1.91 27.28
N ALA A 11 -4.48 1.05 26.28
CA ALA A 11 -5.68 1.00 25.44
C ALA A 11 -6.96 0.71 26.25
N GLU A 12 -6.84 -0.12 27.28
CA GLU A 12 -7.92 -0.52 28.18
C GLU A 12 -8.17 0.50 29.32
N ASP A 13 -7.33 1.54 29.48
CA ASP A 13 -7.45 2.50 30.57
C ASP A 13 -8.62 3.48 30.37
N SER A 14 -9.78 3.12 30.92
CA SER A 14 -11.00 3.91 30.84
C SER A 14 -10.91 5.30 31.50
N ARG A 15 -9.84 5.60 32.25
CA ARG A 15 -9.62 6.92 32.87
C ARG A 15 -9.04 7.93 31.87
N LEU A 16 -8.40 7.46 30.81
CA LEU A 16 -7.86 8.30 29.74
C LEU A 16 -8.93 8.55 28.67
N SER A 17 -8.94 9.76 28.14
CA SER A 17 -9.61 10.06 26.87
C SER A 17 -8.92 9.29 25.74
N ILE A 18 -9.58 9.14 24.59
CA ILE A 18 -8.97 8.47 23.43
C ILE A 18 -7.69 9.16 23.02
N ASN A 19 -7.71 10.49 22.87
CA ASN A 19 -6.50 11.24 22.52
C ASN A 19 -5.39 10.99 23.55
N GLY A 20 -5.73 10.94 24.84
CA GLY A 20 -4.78 10.58 25.90
C GLY A 20 -4.24 9.16 25.79
N ARG A 21 -5.05 8.18 25.33
CA ARG A 21 -4.59 6.81 25.06
C ARG A 21 -3.71 6.77 23.82
N VAL A 22 -4.08 7.46 22.74
CA VAL A 22 -3.31 7.54 21.49
C VAL A 22 -1.93 8.13 21.77
N GLU A 23 -1.87 9.30 22.42
CA GLU A 23 -0.61 9.94 22.82
C GLU A 23 0.26 9.01 23.68
N ALA A 24 -0.33 8.40 24.72
CA ALA A 24 0.41 7.49 25.59
C ALA A 24 0.92 6.23 24.87
N ILE A 25 0.17 5.70 23.90
CA ILE A 25 0.60 4.55 23.07
C ILE A 25 1.75 4.97 22.14
N LEU A 26 1.65 6.14 21.50
CA LEU A 26 2.71 6.65 20.61
C LEU A 26 4.04 6.82 21.36
N SER A 27 4.02 7.34 22.59
CA SER A 27 5.22 7.49 23.42
C SER A 27 5.94 6.17 23.74
N VAL A 28 5.24 5.02 23.75
CA VAL A 28 5.90 3.71 23.95
C VAL A 28 6.86 3.38 22.80
N ARG A 29 6.57 3.86 21.59
CA ARG A 29 7.41 3.63 20.39
C ARG A 29 8.60 4.58 20.33
N GLU A 30 8.47 5.80 20.84
CA GLU A 30 9.53 6.82 20.82
C GLU A 30 10.79 6.36 21.60
N GLU A 31 10.65 5.35 22.46
CA GLU A 31 11.76 4.73 23.21
C GLU A 31 12.55 3.69 22.40
N VAL A 32 12.18 3.43 21.13
CA VAL A 32 12.84 2.45 20.25
C VAL A 32 13.55 3.17 19.11
N ASP A 33 14.80 2.79 18.86
CA ASP A 33 15.60 3.35 17.77
C ASP A 33 14.89 3.14 16.43
N ALA A 34 14.75 4.22 15.66
CA ALA A 34 14.12 4.21 14.35
C ALA A 34 14.83 3.26 13.38
N ASP A 35 14.07 2.76 12.40
CA ASP A 35 14.54 1.88 11.32
C ASP A 35 15.16 0.54 11.78
N THR A 36 14.81 0.08 12.99
CA THR A 36 15.11 -1.27 13.47
C THR A 36 13.95 -2.23 13.22
N ASP A 37 14.22 -3.54 13.16
CA ASP A 37 13.18 -4.57 13.10
C ASP A 37 12.17 -4.45 14.25
N GLU A 38 12.66 -4.08 15.45
CA GLU A 38 11.81 -3.85 16.62
C GLU A 38 10.89 -2.64 16.40
N TYR A 39 11.39 -1.56 15.82
CA TYR A 39 10.62 -0.35 15.53
C TYR A 39 9.43 -0.59 14.60
N TYR A 40 9.60 -1.42 13.56
CA TYR A 40 8.51 -1.75 12.64
C TYR A 40 7.52 -2.77 13.22
N LYS A 41 8.02 -3.80 13.93
CA LYS A 41 7.15 -4.76 14.63
C LYS A 41 6.30 -4.09 15.69
N LEU A 42 6.92 -3.23 16.52
CA LEU A 42 6.20 -2.43 17.51
C LEU A 42 5.26 -1.43 16.83
N GLY A 43 5.68 -0.83 15.70
CA GLY A 43 4.84 0.03 14.88
C GLY A 43 3.54 -0.65 14.44
N CYS A 44 3.58 -1.91 14.02
CA CYS A 44 2.38 -2.69 13.71
C CYS A 44 1.44 -2.73 14.93
N THR A 45 1.94 -3.17 16.09
CA THR A 45 1.14 -3.25 17.32
C THR A 45 0.55 -1.90 17.75
N VAL A 46 1.36 -0.84 17.67
CA VAL A 46 0.95 0.54 18.00
C VAL A 46 -0.20 1.00 17.12
N PHE A 47 -0.04 0.93 15.80
CA PHE A 47 -1.05 1.47 14.89
C PHE A 47 -2.26 0.56 14.75
N GLU A 48 -2.13 -0.76 14.90
CA GLU A 48 -3.29 -1.67 15.02
C GLU A 48 -4.14 -1.32 16.26
N THR A 49 -3.49 -1.03 17.38
CA THR A 49 -4.18 -0.66 18.63
C THR A 49 -4.86 0.70 18.50
N ILE A 50 -4.15 1.71 17.98
CA ILE A 50 -4.72 3.05 17.75
C ILE A 50 -5.90 2.96 16.79
N ARG A 51 -5.76 2.22 15.69
CA ARG A 51 -6.83 1.99 14.72
C ARG A 51 -8.07 1.38 15.37
N ALA A 52 -7.90 0.36 16.20
CA ALA A 52 -9.00 -0.27 16.93
C ALA A 52 -9.71 0.72 17.88
N LEU A 53 -8.96 1.61 18.55
CA LEU A 53 -9.53 2.68 19.38
C LEU A 53 -10.33 3.68 18.55
N LEU A 54 -9.81 4.09 17.37
CA LEU A 54 -10.46 5.06 16.49
C LEU A 54 -11.78 4.51 15.91
N LEU A 55 -11.81 3.23 15.54
CA LEU A 55 -12.99 2.54 14.99
C LEU A 55 -14.04 2.17 16.05
N GLY A 56 -13.65 2.07 17.33
CA GLY A 56 -14.49 1.52 18.41
C GLY A 56 -15.60 2.43 18.94
N ASP A 57 -15.52 3.75 18.75
CA ASP A 57 -16.63 4.65 19.11
C ASP A 57 -17.30 5.26 17.87
N ASN A 58 -18.51 5.78 18.07
CA ASN A 58 -19.27 6.51 17.06
C ASN A 58 -18.36 7.46 16.26
N TYR A 59 -18.18 7.09 14.99
CA TYR A 59 -17.29 7.72 14.03
C TYR A 59 -17.77 9.15 13.73
N GLU A 60 -17.23 10.13 14.47
CA GLU A 60 -17.38 11.55 14.12
C GLU A 60 -16.39 11.93 13.01
N GLU A 61 -16.77 12.89 12.17
CA GLU A 61 -15.99 13.36 11.01
C GLU A 61 -14.56 13.81 11.37
N CYS A 62 -14.34 14.25 12.61
CA CYS A 62 -13.03 14.62 13.16
C CYS A 62 -12.04 13.43 13.25
N ARG A 63 -12.54 12.19 13.34
CA ARG A 63 -11.69 10.97 13.41
C ARG A 63 -11.27 10.43 12.05
N ARG A 64 -11.84 10.94 10.96
CA ARG A 64 -11.49 10.49 9.61
C ARG A 64 -10.04 10.82 9.28
N ASP A 65 -9.61 12.04 9.62
CA ASP A 65 -8.25 12.50 9.36
C ASP A 65 -7.24 11.67 10.16
N ASP A 66 -7.54 11.42 11.45
CA ASP A 66 -6.73 10.58 12.33
C ASP A 66 -6.65 9.13 11.83
N LEU A 67 -7.77 8.56 11.37
CA LEU A 67 -7.82 7.20 10.85
C LEU A 67 -7.03 7.08 9.54
N LEU A 68 -7.14 8.05 8.62
CA LEU A 68 -6.36 8.06 7.38
C LEU A 68 -4.85 8.13 7.66
N MET A 69 -4.44 8.96 8.62
CA MET A 69 -3.03 9.05 9.02
C MET A 69 -2.58 7.75 9.70
N CYS A 70 -3.39 7.18 10.59
CA CYS A 70 -3.12 5.91 11.25
C CYS A 70 -2.97 4.77 10.23
N ASP A 71 -3.88 4.67 9.25
CA ASP A 71 -3.84 3.66 8.20
C ASP A 71 -2.61 3.84 7.30
N CYS A 72 -2.21 5.07 7.00
CA CYS A 72 -0.96 5.34 6.29
C CYS A 72 0.26 4.81 7.05
N LEU A 73 0.38 5.13 8.34
CA LEU A 73 1.52 4.71 9.17
C LEU A 73 1.51 3.20 9.44
N LEU A 74 0.32 2.59 9.53
CA LEU A 74 0.17 1.15 9.64
C LEU A 74 0.59 0.44 8.34
N ALA A 75 0.24 0.98 7.17
CA ALA A 75 0.68 0.45 5.88
C ALA A 75 2.22 0.43 5.78
N GLU A 76 2.87 1.50 6.21
CA GLU A 76 4.33 1.57 6.27
C GLU A 76 4.92 0.56 7.26
N ALA A 77 4.33 0.42 8.45
CA ALA A 77 4.79 -0.59 9.40
C ALA A 77 4.68 -2.00 8.82
N TYR A 78 3.57 -2.34 8.15
CA TYR A 78 3.41 -3.62 7.47
C TYR A 78 4.42 -3.82 6.35
N TRP A 79 4.72 -2.77 5.58
CA TRP A 79 5.65 -2.81 4.45
C TRP A 79 7.05 -3.31 4.86
N HIS A 80 7.49 -2.97 6.08
CA HIS A 80 8.79 -3.38 6.61
C HIS A 80 8.79 -4.74 7.31
N THR A 81 7.67 -5.48 7.28
CA THR A 81 7.53 -6.77 7.96
C THR A 81 7.02 -7.84 7.01
N SER A 82 6.96 -9.10 7.47
CA SER A 82 6.32 -10.19 6.74
C SER A 82 4.80 -10.06 6.61
N ARG A 83 4.22 -8.93 7.05
CA ARG A 83 2.78 -8.65 7.05
C ARG A 83 2.36 -7.72 5.91
N SER A 84 3.19 -7.51 4.89
CA SER A 84 2.89 -6.62 3.75
C SER A 84 1.59 -6.95 3.01
N TRP A 85 1.13 -8.21 3.04
CA TRP A 85 -0.17 -8.63 2.51
C TRP A 85 -1.37 -7.98 3.24
N LEU A 86 -1.20 -7.46 4.46
CA LEU A 86 -2.24 -6.70 5.16
C LEU A 86 -2.43 -5.27 4.63
N ILE A 87 -1.55 -4.80 3.74
CA ILE A 87 -1.65 -3.46 3.14
C ILE A 87 -2.84 -3.40 2.18
N ALA A 88 -3.15 -4.46 1.43
CA ALA A 88 -4.23 -4.45 0.47
C ALA A 88 -5.62 -4.33 1.11
N PRO A 89 -5.98 -5.09 2.17
CA PRO A 89 -7.20 -4.86 2.93
C PRO A 89 -7.31 -3.42 3.46
N LEU A 90 -6.22 -2.88 4.02
CA LEU A 90 -6.16 -1.52 4.54
C LEU A 90 -6.40 -0.47 3.46
N ALA A 91 -5.74 -0.62 2.30
CA ALA A 91 -5.94 0.22 1.12
C ALA A 91 -7.38 0.14 0.57
N GLN A 92 -8.04 -1.02 0.67
CA GLN A 92 -9.42 -1.21 0.24
C GLN A 92 -10.42 -0.48 1.15
N GLU A 93 -10.17 -0.46 2.46
CA GLU A 93 -10.93 0.34 3.43
C GLU A 93 -10.72 1.84 3.22
N LEU A 94 -9.46 2.26 3.00
CA LEU A 94 -9.13 3.65 2.67
C LEU A 94 -9.83 4.12 1.38
N TYR A 95 -9.82 3.29 0.33
CA TYR A 95 -10.57 3.57 -0.89
C TYR A 95 -12.06 3.76 -0.58
N ALA A 96 -12.68 2.83 0.17
CA ALA A 96 -14.09 2.90 0.50
C ALA A 96 -14.45 4.19 1.28
N MET A 97 -13.52 4.67 2.10
CA MET A 97 -13.68 5.90 2.86
C MET A 97 -13.57 7.15 1.98
N LEU A 98 -12.67 7.19 1.00
CA LEU A 98 -12.41 8.36 0.17
C LEU A 98 -13.24 8.41 -1.13
N ALA A 99 -13.71 7.27 -1.62
CA ALA A 99 -14.46 7.18 -2.87
C ALA A 99 -15.72 8.07 -2.84
N GLY A 100 -15.83 8.97 -3.82
CA GLY A 100 -16.96 9.90 -3.93
C GLY A 100 -16.93 11.06 -2.93
N SER A 101 -15.86 11.23 -2.15
CA SER A 101 -15.73 12.27 -1.13
C SER A 101 -14.49 13.14 -1.38
N LEU A 102 -14.66 14.26 -2.10
CA LEU A 102 -13.60 15.25 -2.27
C LEU A 102 -13.82 16.39 -1.27
N THR A 103 -12.82 16.65 -0.43
CA THR A 103 -12.80 17.83 0.46
C THR A 103 -12.44 19.08 -0.35
N THR A 104 -12.97 20.24 0.04
CA THR A 104 -12.58 21.55 -0.53
C THR A 104 -11.56 22.28 0.34
N ASP A 105 -11.22 21.73 1.51
CA ASP A 105 -10.23 22.32 2.41
C ASP A 105 -8.81 22.08 1.86
N PRO A 106 -8.03 23.14 1.54
CA PRO A 106 -6.71 22.98 0.95
C PRO A 106 -5.71 22.23 1.82
N GLY A 107 -5.81 22.36 3.15
CA GLY A 107 -4.96 21.62 4.08
C GLY A 107 -5.24 20.12 4.01
N LYS A 108 -6.53 19.75 4.01
CA LYS A 108 -6.94 18.35 3.88
C LYS A 108 -6.63 17.77 2.49
N LEU A 109 -6.77 18.53 1.42
CA LEU A 109 -6.40 18.09 0.07
C LEU A 109 -4.94 17.61 0.02
N SER A 110 -4.02 18.42 0.57
CA SER A 110 -2.59 18.09 0.62
C SER A 110 -2.33 16.84 1.46
N ILE A 111 -2.91 16.77 2.66
CA ILE A 111 -2.75 15.62 3.56
C ILE A 111 -3.27 14.33 2.90
N TYR A 112 -4.45 14.38 2.27
CA TYR A 112 -5.06 13.19 1.68
C TYR A 112 -4.29 12.72 0.44
N SER A 113 -3.79 13.64 -0.40
CA SER A 113 -2.91 13.27 -1.52
C SER A 113 -1.62 12.60 -1.03
N GLN A 114 -1.00 13.13 0.04
CA GLN A 114 0.20 12.54 0.65
C GLN A 114 -0.06 11.16 1.24
N VAL A 115 -1.15 10.98 2.00
CA VAL A 115 -1.58 9.69 2.55
C VAL A 115 -1.76 8.67 1.41
N LEU A 116 -2.51 9.03 0.37
CA LEU A 116 -2.70 8.17 -0.80
C LEU A 116 -1.38 7.84 -1.50
N GLY A 117 -0.49 8.81 -1.65
CA GLY A 117 0.83 8.60 -2.25
C GLY A 117 1.67 7.59 -1.50
N ARG A 118 1.73 7.72 -0.17
CA ARG A 118 2.47 6.80 0.71
C ARG A 118 1.86 5.41 0.74
N VAL A 119 0.53 5.30 0.82
CA VAL A 119 -0.16 4.01 0.74
C VAL A 119 0.03 3.36 -0.63
N CYS A 120 -0.03 4.13 -1.74
CA CYS A 120 0.30 3.61 -3.07
C CYS A 120 1.76 3.14 -3.15
N TYR A 121 2.68 3.83 -2.50
CA TYR A 121 4.07 3.36 -2.43
C TYR A 121 4.17 2.00 -1.72
N CYS A 122 3.54 1.85 -0.55
CA CYS A 122 3.49 0.59 0.19
C CYS A 122 2.67 -0.50 -0.50
N LEU A 123 1.69 -0.16 -1.33
CA LEU A 123 0.91 -1.16 -2.06
C LEU A 123 1.68 -1.69 -3.29
N ARG A 124 2.67 -0.94 -3.79
CA ARG A 124 3.49 -1.37 -4.94
C ARG A 124 4.17 -2.69 -4.62
N GLY A 125 4.06 -3.69 -5.50
CA GLY A 125 4.71 -4.99 -5.27
C GLY A 125 3.97 -5.95 -4.33
N THR A 126 2.83 -5.54 -3.74
CA THR A 126 1.92 -6.47 -3.02
C THR A 126 1.06 -7.31 -3.99
N GLY A 127 1.08 -6.99 -5.28
CA GLY A 127 0.36 -7.75 -6.31
C GLY A 127 -1.09 -7.31 -6.54
N HIS A 128 -1.44 -6.05 -6.27
CA HIS A 128 -2.81 -5.52 -6.41
C HIS A 128 -2.93 -4.34 -7.40
N PRO A 129 -2.60 -4.53 -8.69
CA PRO A 129 -2.65 -3.46 -9.69
C PRO A 129 -4.02 -2.78 -9.83
N ARG A 130 -5.15 -3.48 -9.75
CA ARG A 130 -6.49 -2.87 -9.85
C ARG A 130 -6.84 -2.04 -8.63
N LEU A 131 -6.41 -2.45 -7.44
CA LEU A 131 -6.55 -1.62 -6.23
C LEU A 131 -5.64 -0.39 -6.31
N MET A 132 -4.43 -0.52 -6.84
CA MET A 132 -3.55 0.62 -7.12
C MET A 132 -4.23 1.63 -8.04
N MET A 133 -4.85 1.17 -9.13
CA MET A 133 -5.60 2.05 -10.04
C MET A 133 -6.73 2.82 -9.35
N LYS A 134 -7.47 2.16 -8.45
CA LYS A 134 -8.51 2.81 -7.63
C LYS A 134 -7.95 3.99 -6.84
N LEU A 135 -6.83 3.76 -6.14
CA LEU A 135 -6.19 4.79 -5.31
C LEU A 135 -5.57 5.91 -6.15
N LEU A 136 -4.90 5.57 -7.26
CA LEU A 136 -4.31 6.55 -8.18
C LEU A 136 -5.37 7.48 -8.79
N ALA A 137 -6.53 6.94 -9.19
CA ALA A 137 -7.62 7.76 -9.72
C ALA A 137 -8.14 8.78 -8.69
N ILE A 138 -8.32 8.37 -7.43
CA ILE A 138 -8.71 9.28 -6.34
C ILE A 138 -7.59 10.30 -6.08
N ARG A 139 -6.33 9.84 -6.00
CA ARG A 139 -5.16 10.71 -5.74
C ARG A 139 -5.01 11.78 -6.80
N LEU A 140 -5.22 11.44 -8.08
CA LEU A 140 -5.18 12.39 -9.18
C LEU A 140 -6.20 13.53 -8.98
N GLY A 141 -7.40 13.19 -8.51
CA GLY A 141 -8.43 14.17 -8.16
C GLY A 141 -8.01 15.11 -7.04
N TYR A 142 -7.40 14.58 -5.97
CA TYR A 142 -6.87 15.40 -4.87
C TYR A 142 -5.72 16.31 -5.33
N GLU A 143 -4.75 15.76 -6.05
CA GLU A 143 -3.58 16.51 -6.51
C GLU A 143 -3.98 17.66 -7.45
N LYS A 144 -4.89 17.39 -8.39
CA LYS A 144 -5.41 18.40 -9.32
C LYS A 144 -6.22 19.50 -8.61
N ALA A 145 -6.86 19.18 -7.50
CA ALA A 145 -7.65 20.13 -6.73
C ALA A 145 -6.78 21.05 -5.84
N LEU A 146 -5.48 20.78 -5.70
CA LEU A 146 -4.58 21.65 -4.94
C LEU A 146 -4.51 23.06 -5.55
N PRO A 147 -4.31 24.11 -4.72
CA PRO A 147 -4.14 25.47 -5.24
C PRO A 147 -2.94 25.61 -6.18
N GLU A 148 -1.88 24.87 -5.91
CA GLU A 148 -0.65 24.81 -6.69
C GLU A 148 -0.29 23.33 -6.92
N PRO A 149 -0.90 22.68 -7.94
CA PRO A 149 -0.63 21.27 -8.22
C PRO A 149 0.77 21.11 -8.81
N ASP A 150 1.49 20.07 -8.38
CA ASP A 150 2.79 19.74 -8.93
C ASP A 150 2.63 18.99 -10.26
N PRO A 151 3.07 19.56 -11.40
CA PRO A 151 2.93 18.91 -12.71
C PRO A 151 3.66 17.57 -12.81
N GLU A 152 4.79 17.40 -12.12
CA GLU A 152 5.55 16.15 -12.14
C GLU A 152 4.79 15.04 -11.41
N ASN A 153 4.24 15.34 -10.23
CA ASN A 153 3.38 14.39 -9.52
C ASN A 153 2.13 14.02 -10.34
N LEU A 154 1.48 14.98 -10.98
CA LEU A 154 0.32 14.72 -11.84
C LEU A 154 0.68 13.79 -13.00
N GLU A 155 1.81 14.03 -13.64
CA GLU A 155 2.33 13.20 -14.72
C GLU A 155 2.64 11.78 -14.27
N ASP A 156 3.31 11.62 -13.13
CA ASP A 156 3.62 10.31 -12.56
C ASP A 156 2.36 9.51 -12.23
N ILE A 157 1.37 10.14 -11.58
CA ILE A 157 0.09 9.50 -11.24
C ILE A 157 -0.66 9.09 -12.52
N ALA A 158 -0.77 9.99 -13.49
CA ALA A 158 -1.45 9.72 -14.76
C ALA A 158 -0.74 8.62 -15.57
N GLY A 159 0.58 8.65 -15.61
CA GLY A 159 1.41 7.67 -16.30
C GLY A 159 1.26 6.27 -15.69
N ASP A 160 1.32 6.16 -14.37
CA ASP A 160 1.15 4.89 -13.66
C ASP A 160 -0.27 4.33 -13.82
N LEU A 161 -1.30 5.18 -13.73
CA LEU A 161 -2.68 4.76 -13.97
C LEU A 161 -2.86 4.21 -15.40
N TYR A 162 -2.29 4.88 -16.40
CA TYR A 162 -2.39 4.47 -17.79
C TYR A 162 -1.61 3.17 -18.08
N ARG A 163 -0.39 3.03 -17.53
CA ARG A 163 0.39 1.78 -17.60
C ARG A 163 -0.37 0.60 -17.02
N LEU A 164 -0.95 0.77 -15.83
CA LEU A 164 -1.72 -0.28 -15.17
C LEU A 164 -2.97 -0.67 -15.96
N ALA A 165 -3.66 0.30 -16.57
CA ALA A 165 -4.81 0.02 -17.42
C ALA A 165 -4.43 -0.89 -18.61
N LEU A 166 -3.30 -0.61 -19.26
CA LEU A 166 -2.77 -1.43 -20.36
C LEU A 166 -2.32 -2.82 -19.87
N LEU A 167 -1.60 -2.88 -18.74
CA LEU A 167 -1.06 -4.13 -18.19
C LEU A 167 -2.15 -5.09 -17.70
N THR A 168 -3.23 -4.55 -17.14
CA THR A 168 -4.34 -5.33 -16.57
C THR A 168 -5.49 -5.56 -17.55
N ASP A 169 -5.42 -4.94 -18.74
CA ASP A 169 -6.53 -4.84 -19.70
C ASP A 169 -7.84 -4.37 -19.04
N CYS A 170 -7.73 -3.40 -18.11
CA CYS A 170 -8.85 -2.90 -17.32
C CYS A 170 -8.90 -1.37 -17.37
N ASN A 171 -9.93 -0.82 -18.02
CA ASN A 171 -10.09 0.63 -18.16
C ASN A 171 -11.07 1.26 -17.16
N THR A 172 -11.62 0.49 -16.21
CA THR A 172 -12.69 0.96 -15.31
C THR A 172 -12.33 2.26 -14.58
N TRP A 173 -11.15 2.33 -13.95
CA TRP A 173 -10.74 3.51 -13.18
C TRP A 173 -10.10 4.59 -14.03
N LEU A 174 -9.35 4.20 -15.08
CA LEU A 174 -8.89 5.14 -16.09
C LEU A 174 -10.07 5.92 -16.68
N GLY A 175 -11.18 5.26 -17.01
CA GLY A 175 -12.37 5.88 -17.58
C GLY A 175 -13.00 6.95 -16.69
N THR A 176 -12.78 6.92 -15.38
CA THR A 176 -13.28 7.97 -14.46
C THR A 176 -12.47 9.27 -14.53
N VAL A 177 -11.24 9.21 -15.03
CA VAL A 177 -10.30 10.34 -15.10
C VAL A 177 -9.63 10.46 -16.48
N GLU A 178 -10.20 9.85 -17.52
CA GLU A 178 -9.56 9.71 -18.83
C GLU A 178 -9.21 11.06 -19.45
N ALA A 179 -10.14 12.02 -19.38
CA ALA A 179 -9.91 13.37 -19.90
C ALA A 179 -8.72 14.07 -19.21
N ASP A 180 -8.52 13.82 -17.92
CA ASP A 180 -7.40 14.39 -17.16
C ASP A 180 -6.09 13.72 -17.54
N VAL A 181 -6.07 12.39 -17.64
CA VAL A 181 -4.89 11.63 -18.08
C VAL A 181 -4.45 12.05 -19.49
N VAL A 182 -5.39 12.20 -20.42
CA VAL A 182 -5.11 12.66 -21.79
C VAL A 182 -4.55 14.08 -21.80
N ALA A 183 -5.11 14.98 -20.99
CA ALA A 183 -4.65 16.35 -20.89
C ALA A 183 -3.23 16.46 -20.29
N ILE A 184 -2.92 15.64 -19.29
CA ILE A 184 -1.63 15.63 -18.58
C ILE A 184 -0.53 15.00 -19.45
N LEU A 185 -0.76 13.80 -19.97
CA LEU A 185 0.27 13.04 -20.69
C LEU A 185 0.45 13.54 -22.13
N GLY A 186 -0.65 13.90 -22.80
CA GLY A 186 -0.65 14.17 -24.22
C GLY A 186 -0.34 12.95 -25.09
N ALA A 187 -0.51 13.11 -26.41
CA ALA A 187 -0.44 11.99 -27.36
C ALA A 187 0.96 11.33 -27.44
N GLU A 188 2.04 12.11 -27.33
CA GLU A 188 3.39 11.57 -27.46
C GLU A 188 3.77 10.64 -26.30
N LYS A 189 3.50 11.04 -25.05
CA LYS A 189 3.82 10.23 -23.88
C LYS A 189 2.93 9.01 -23.78
N MET A 190 1.63 9.15 -24.08
CA MET A 190 0.73 7.99 -24.15
C MET A 190 1.24 6.95 -25.14
N LYS A 191 1.61 7.37 -26.37
CA LYS A 191 2.19 6.46 -27.37
C LYS A 191 3.51 5.82 -26.92
N ALA A 192 4.33 6.53 -26.16
CA ALA A 192 5.55 5.96 -25.58
C ALA A 192 5.23 4.88 -24.53
N ILE A 193 4.21 5.11 -23.69
CA ILE A 193 3.73 4.14 -22.69
C ILE A 193 3.11 2.92 -23.37
N GLU A 194 2.25 3.08 -24.38
CA GLU A 194 1.65 1.97 -25.14
C GLU A 194 2.70 1.02 -25.73
N LYS A 195 3.84 1.57 -26.17
CA LYS A 195 4.94 0.78 -26.73
C LYS A 195 5.68 -0.05 -25.67
N ALA A 196 5.72 0.41 -24.42
CA ALA A 196 6.44 -0.22 -23.32
C ALA A 196 5.74 0.03 -21.97
N PRO A 197 4.58 -0.62 -21.72
CA PRO A 197 3.85 -0.42 -20.48
C PRO A 197 4.53 -1.24 -19.37
N GLN A 198 5.43 -0.62 -18.62
CA GLN A 198 6.12 -1.26 -17.49
C GLN A 198 6.14 -0.32 -16.27
N MET A 199 5.87 -0.85 -15.08
CA MET A 199 5.78 -0.08 -13.82
C MET A 199 7.13 0.22 -13.15
N GLY A 200 8.23 -0.20 -13.78
CA GLY A 200 9.58 -0.05 -13.24
C GLY A 200 10.63 -0.55 -14.24
N HIS A 201 11.86 -0.76 -13.79
CA HIS A 201 12.96 -1.20 -14.67
C HIS A 201 13.04 -2.71 -14.87
N LEU A 202 12.44 -3.49 -13.97
CA LEU A 202 12.39 -4.95 -14.04
C LEU A 202 11.12 -5.42 -14.73
N LYS A 203 11.21 -6.52 -15.47
CA LYS A 203 10.06 -7.22 -16.02
C LYS A 203 9.36 -8.01 -14.91
N ALA A 204 8.04 -7.86 -14.84
CA ALA A 204 7.15 -8.71 -14.04
C ALA A 204 6.50 -9.77 -14.93
N ASP A 205 6.11 -10.90 -14.36
CA ASP A 205 5.35 -11.91 -15.12
C ASP A 205 3.94 -11.35 -15.42
N PRO A 206 3.44 -11.38 -16.67
CA PRO A 206 2.08 -10.97 -17.01
C PRO A 206 0.98 -11.56 -16.13
N VAL A 207 1.19 -12.75 -15.54
CA VAL A 207 0.20 -13.32 -14.61
C VAL A 207 -0.07 -12.41 -13.41
N GLU A 208 0.90 -11.59 -12.97
CA GLU A 208 0.78 -10.63 -11.86
C GLU A 208 -0.24 -9.51 -12.12
N TYR A 209 -0.68 -9.33 -13.38
CA TYR A 209 -1.68 -8.34 -13.76
C TYR A 209 -3.08 -8.94 -13.99
N THR A 210 -3.24 -10.25 -13.80
CA THR A 210 -4.51 -10.96 -13.98
C THR A 210 -5.40 -10.85 -12.74
N GLU A 211 -6.73 -10.97 -12.92
CA GLU A 211 -7.65 -11.06 -11.77
C GLU A 211 -7.44 -12.34 -10.97
N GLN A 212 -7.07 -13.44 -11.63
CA GLN A 212 -6.78 -14.71 -10.95
C GLN A 212 -5.67 -14.54 -9.92
N TRP A 213 -4.61 -13.79 -10.26
CA TRP A 213 -3.53 -13.45 -9.34
C TRP A 213 -4.01 -12.62 -8.14
N GLU A 214 -4.70 -11.51 -8.38
CA GLU A 214 -5.18 -10.63 -7.30
C GLU A 214 -6.11 -11.35 -6.32
N ASN A 215 -6.92 -12.29 -6.82
CA ASN A 215 -7.86 -13.05 -5.99
C ASN A 215 -7.19 -14.02 -5.00
N ILE A 216 -5.91 -14.33 -5.20
CA ILE A 216 -5.19 -15.35 -4.41
C ILE A 216 -3.94 -14.83 -3.73
N ILE A 217 -3.39 -13.69 -4.16
CA ILE A 217 -2.02 -13.29 -3.78
C ILE A 217 -1.87 -13.09 -2.27
N ASP A 218 -2.83 -12.48 -1.60
CA ASP A 218 -2.80 -12.32 -0.12
C ASP A 218 -2.73 -13.67 0.60
N LYS A 219 -3.50 -14.66 0.12
CA LYS A 219 -3.48 -16.01 0.67
C LYS A 219 -2.15 -16.70 0.42
N VAL A 220 -1.60 -16.53 -0.78
CA VAL A 220 -0.27 -17.06 -1.13
C VAL A 220 0.81 -16.44 -0.26
N GLU A 221 0.84 -15.12 -0.09
CA GLU A 221 1.82 -14.44 0.76
C GLU A 221 1.71 -14.88 2.23
N ALA A 222 0.49 -15.07 2.74
CA ALA A 222 0.28 -15.62 4.07
C ALA A 222 0.87 -17.04 4.20
N GLU A 223 0.58 -17.95 3.26
CA GLU A 223 1.16 -19.31 3.25
C GLU A 223 2.69 -19.30 3.12
N VAL A 224 3.24 -18.45 2.24
CA VAL A 224 4.68 -18.30 2.06
C VAL A 224 5.33 -17.80 3.36
N GLY A 225 4.70 -16.83 4.02
CA GLY A 225 5.14 -16.29 5.29
C GLY A 225 5.13 -17.33 6.41
N GLU A 226 4.12 -18.19 6.47
CA GLU A 226 4.06 -19.32 7.41
C GLU A 226 5.17 -20.34 7.14
N GLU A 227 5.38 -20.72 5.88
CA GLU A 227 6.41 -21.70 5.50
C GLU A 227 7.84 -21.19 5.74
N LEU A 228 8.05 -19.87 5.66
CA LEU A 228 9.34 -19.21 5.92
C LEU A 228 9.47 -18.64 7.33
N ALA A 229 8.53 -18.95 8.23
CA ALA A 229 8.53 -18.41 9.58
C ALA A 229 9.82 -18.81 10.34
N GLY A 230 10.55 -17.81 10.82
CA GLY A 230 11.80 -18.01 11.56
C GLY A 230 13.04 -18.20 10.69
N GLU A 231 12.91 -18.16 9.37
CA GLU A 231 14.05 -18.16 8.46
C GLU A 231 14.79 -16.82 8.52
N PRO A 232 16.12 -16.80 8.66
CA PRO A 232 16.90 -15.57 8.64
C PRO A 232 16.79 -14.87 7.28
N VAL A 233 16.44 -13.58 7.30
CA VAL A 233 16.49 -12.74 6.10
C VAL A 233 17.94 -12.29 5.90
N CYS A 234 18.64 -12.93 4.97
CA CYS A 234 20.04 -12.65 4.63
C CYS A 234 20.25 -12.68 3.11
N MET A 235 21.48 -12.41 2.68
CA MET A 235 21.93 -12.58 1.29
C MET A 235 21.46 -13.93 0.72
N GLY A 236 20.76 -13.89 -0.40
CA GLY A 236 20.18 -15.02 -1.12
C GLY A 236 18.78 -15.44 -0.66
N PHE A 237 18.18 -14.76 0.33
CA PHE A 237 16.83 -15.07 0.80
C PHE A 237 15.78 -14.94 -0.30
N CYS A 238 15.95 -14.01 -1.24
CA CYS A 238 14.99 -13.80 -2.34
C CYS A 238 14.77 -15.08 -3.17
N PHE A 239 15.82 -15.86 -3.43
CA PHE A 239 15.73 -17.11 -4.20
C PHE A 239 14.93 -18.18 -3.46
N LYS A 240 15.10 -18.27 -2.14
CA LYS A 240 14.32 -19.17 -1.30
C LYS A 240 12.86 -18.73 -1.26
N TYR A 241 12.60 -17.44 -1.07
CA TYR A 241 11.26 -16.87 -1.11
C TYR A 241 10.56 -17.14 -2.44
N TRP A 242 11.21 -16.90 -3.58
CA TRP A 242 10.63 -17.16 -4.91
C TRP A 242 10.36 -18.65 -5.14
N SER A 243 11.27 -19.53 -4.71
CA SER A 243 11.05 -20.98 -4.84
C SER A 243 9.84 -21.46 -4.04
N VAL A 244 9.64 -20.94 -2.83
CA VAL A 244 8.46 -21.24 -2.02
C VAL A 244 7.20 -20.65 -2.66
N LYS A 245 7.24 -19.38 -3.07
CA LYS A 245 6.12 -18.69 -3.71
C LYS A 245 5.66 -19.37 -5.00
N GLU A 246 6.58 -19.76 -5.88
CA GLU A 246 6.28 -20.52 -7.10
C GLU A 246 5.55 -21.84 -6.78
N ARG A 247 6.06 -22.62 -5.82
CA ARG A 247 5.40 -23.87 -5.41
C ARG A 247 4.02 -23.63 -4.82
N VAL A 248 3.84 -22.60 -4.00
CA VAL A 248 2.53 -22.26 -3.41
C VAL A 248 1.55 -21.83 -4.50
N LEU A 249 1.97 -20.96 -5.43
CA LEU A 249 1.17 -20.52 -6.59
C LEU A 249 0.73 -21.70 -7.47
N HIS A 250 1.61 -22.68 -7.67
CA HIS A 250 1.27 -23.88 -8.44
C HIS A 250 0.13 -24.70 -7.79
N LYS A 251 -0.03 -24.68 -6.46
CA LYS A 251 -1.20 -25.29 -5.77
C LYS A 251 -2.53 -24.65 -6.21
N TYR A 252 -2.48 -23.39 -6.64
CA TYR A 252 -3.61 -22.59 -7.12
C TYR A 252 -3.73 -22.56 -8.65
N GLY A 253 -2.93 -23.38 -9.35
CA GLY A 253 -2.94 -23.44 -10.82
C GLY A 253 -2.36 -22.19 -11.48
N ILE A 254 -1.42 -21.51 -10.83
CA ILE A 254 -0.69 -20.37 -11.37
C ILE A 254 0.77 -20.77 -11.63
N ASP A 255 1.14 -20.78 -12.91
CA ASP A 255 2.52 -20.96 -13.36
C ASP A 255 3.20 -19.59 -13.42
N TRP A 256 3.81 -19.18 -12.31
CA TRP A 256 4.49 -17.89 -12.18
C TRP A 256 6.00 -18.01 -12.38
N ARG A 257 6.58 -17.10 -13.16
CA ARG A 257 8.03 -16.99 -13.34
C ARG A 257 8.60 -15.95 -12.39
N SER A 258 9.59 -16.37 -11.61
CA SER A 258 10.29 -15.49 -10.67
C SER A 258 11.00 -14.31 -11.35
N PRO A 259 11.32 -13.24 -10.60
CA PRO A 259 12.08 -12.10 -11.13
C PRO A 259 13.39 -12.50 -11.80
N MET A 260 14.10 -13.51 -11.27
CA MET A 260 15.31 -14.06 -11.89
C MET A 260 15.05 -14.66 -13.28
N LEU A 261 13.97 -15.43 -13.43
CA LEU A 261 13.59 -16.03 -14.72
C LEU A 261 13.15 -14.95 -15.73
N MET A 262 12.43 -13.93 -15.25
CA MET A 262 11.97 -12.82 -16.08
C MET A 262 13.12 -11.88 -16.51
N ASN A 263 14.22 -11.85 -15.76
CA ASN A 263 15.31 -10.89 -15.93
C ASN A 263 16.70 -11.58 -15.86
N PRO A 264 17.07 -12.45 -16.82
CA PRO A 264 18.27 -13.29 -16.77
C PRO A 264 19.62 -12.54 -16.82
N GLY A 265 19.61 -11.21 -16.97
CA GLY A 265 20.81 -10.35 -16.95
C GLY A 265 20.94 -9.50 -15.68
N VAL A 266 20.07 -9.68 -14.70
CA VAL A 266 20.06 -8.93 -13.44
C VAL A 266 20.54 -9.84 -12.32
N THR A 267 21.51 -9.36 -11.55
CA THR A 267 21.93 -10.03 -10.31
C THR A 267 20.96 -9.65 -9.21
N PHE A 268 20.36 -10.65 -8.58
CA PHE A 268 19.49 -10.48 -7.43
C PHE A 268 20.17 -10.99 -6.17
N ASP A 269 19.76 -10.44 -5.03
CA ASP A 269 20.17 -10.87 -3.70
C ASP A 269 19.02 -10.70 -2.70
#